data_AF-A0A2N5SJ59-F1
#
_entry.id   AF-A0A2N5SJ59-F1
#
_cell.length_a   1.000
_cell.length_b   1.000
_cell.length_c   1.000
_cell.angle_alpha   90.00
_cell.angle_beta   90.00
_cell.angle_gamma   90.00
#
_symmetry.space_group_name_H-M   'P 1'
#
loop_
_entity.id
_entity.type
_entity.pdbx_description
1 polymer ?
#
loop_
_entity_poly.entity_id
_entity_poly.type
_entity_poly.pdbx_seq_one_letter_code
_entity_poly.pdbx_strand_id
1 'polypeptide(L)'
;MASKPISEFEGTGNDPSTIEQPIGKEKAKMAQQAVAWDGSWKNKLANAHTKLAVQSKTLNTILKDDSDLLKLLAESEAASTQLAIMTKNLDDLDDKQVEFIKLKRSQIISSLLANASSSNTPSSF
;
A
#
# COMPACT_ATOMS: atom_id res chain seq x y z
N MET A 1 -18.98 4.97 -92.76
CA MET A 1 -20.28 5.59 -92.44
C MET A 1 -20.87 4.86 -91.23
N ALA A 2 -21.36 5.63 -90.24
CA ALA A 2 -22.28 5.30 -89.12
C ALA A 2 -21.88 4.19 -88.11
N SER A 3 -22.07 4.25 -86.79
CA SER A 3 -22.60 5.22 -85.81
C SER A 3 -22.24 4.72 -84.39
N LYS A 4 -22.08 5.61 -83.40
CA LYS A 4 -22.16 5.28 -81.96
C LYS A 4 -23.63 4.95 -81.57
N PRO A 5 -23.86 4.24 -80.45
CA PRO A 5 -24.26 4.98 -79.25
C PRO A 5 -23.66 4.45 -77.94
N ILE A 6 -23.62 5.37 -76.98
CA ILE A 6 -23.35 5.21 -75.55
C ILE A 6 -24.64 4.65 -74.91
N SER A 7 -24.52 3.71 -73.96
CA SER A 7 -25.63 3.34 -73.08
C SER A 7 -25.23 3.65 -71.65
N GLU A 8 -25.59 4.84 -71.20
CA GLU A 8 -25.68 5.21 -69.80
C GLU A 8 -26.74 4.30 -69.15
N PHE A 9 -26.35 3.51 -68.15
CA PHE A 9 -27.31 2.90 -67.24
C PHE A 9 -27.22 3.64 -65.91
N GLU A 10 -28.11 4.61 -65.76
CA GLU A 10 -28.44 5.27 -64.51
C GLU A 10 -29.45 4.38 -63.76
N GLY A 11 -28.96 3.66 -62.76
CA GLY A 11 -29.74 2.79 -61.89
C GLY A 11 -29.68 3.28 -60.45
N THR A 12 -30.61 4.16 -60.09
CA THR A 12 -30.84 4.72 -58.77
C THR A 12 -31.25 3.66 -57.74
N GLY A 13 -30.69 3.77 -56.53
CA GLY A 13 -31.31 3.33 -55.28
C GLY A 13 -31.17 1.85 -54.93
N ASN A 14 -30.42 1.57 -53.86
CA ASN A 14 -30.97 1.06 -52.61
C ASN A 14 -29.80 0.88 -51.61
N ASP A 15 -29.93 1.46 -50.43
CA ASP A 15 -29.06 1.23 -49.28
C ASP A 15 -28.80 -0.28 -49.12
N PRO A 16 -27.55 -0.73 -48.86
CA PRO A 16 -27.31 -2.13 -48.58
C PRO A 16 -28.06 -2.47 -47.29
N SER A 17 -29.20 -3.13 -47.45
CA SER A 17 -29.90 -3.80 -46.37
C SER A 17 -28.90 -4.72 -45.70
N THR A 18 -28.53 -4.42 -44.46
CA THR A 18 -27.74 -5.31 -43.62
C THR A 18 -28.58 -6.54 -43.33
N ILE A 19 -28.56 -7.50 -44.27
CA ILE A 19 -29.14 -8.81 -44.07
C ILE A 19 -28.25 -9.50 -43.04
N GLU A 20 -28.74 -9.63 -41.81
CA GLU A 20 -28.11 -10.51 -40.81
C GLU A 20 -28.10 -11.93 -41.38
N GLN A 21 -26.92 -12.35 -41.86
CA GLN A 21 -26.74 -13.74 -42.26
C GLN A 21 -26.74 -14.61 -41.00
N PRO A 22 -27.49 -15.73 -40.99
CA PRO A 22 -27.52 -16.61 -39.83
C PRO A 22 -26.12 -17.14 -39.56
N ILE A 23 -25.63 -16.88 -38.34
CA ILE A 23 -24.31 -17.33 -37.92
C ILE A 23 -24.27 -18.87 -37.95
N GLY A 24 -23.32 -19.43 -38.69
CA GLY A 24 -23.13 -20.88 -38.75
C GLY A 24 -22.84 -21.45 -37.35
N LYS A 25 -23.27 -22.69 -37.09
CA LYS A 25 -23.18 -23.35 -35.77
C LYS A 25 -21.77 -23.31 -35.15
N GLU A 26 -20.72 -23.36 -35.97
CA GLU A 26 -19.33 -23.27 -35.52
C GLU A 26 -18.96 -21.88 -34.97
N LYS A 27 -19.36 -20.80 -35.67
CA LYS A 27 -19.12 -19.42 -35.25
C LYS A 27 -19.91 -19.09 -33.97
N ALA A 28 -21.14 -19.59 -33.85
CA ALA A 28 -21.93 -19.48 -32.62
C ALA A 28 -21.24 -20.14 -31.43
N LYS A 29 -20.71 -21.36 -31.61
CA LYS A 29 -20.01 -22.11 -30.56
C LYS A 29 -18.72 -21.42 -30.14
N MET A 30 -17.94 -20.89 -31.08
CA MET A 30 -16.73 -20.11 -30.78
C MET A 30 -17.07 -18.83 -29.99
N ALA A 31 -18.13 -18.10 -30.36
CA ALA A 31 -18.55 -16.91 -29.64
C ALA A 31 -18.98 -17.24 -28.19
N GLN A 32 -19.75 -18.32 -27.99
CA GLN A 32 -20.12 -18.78 -26.65
C GLN A 32 -18.91 -19.19 -25.81
N GLN A 33 -17.93 -19.85 -26.42
CA GLN A 33 -16.70 -20.23 -25.73
C GLN A 33 -15.88 -18.99 -25.32
N ALA A 34 -15.76 -17.98 -26.20
CA ALA A 34 -15.07 -16.73 -25.89
C ALA A 34 -15.72 -15.98 -24.73
N VAL A 35 -17.06 -15.91 -24.70
CA VAL A 35 -17.82 -15.30 -23.58
C VAL A 35 -17.58 -16.07 -22.28
N ALA A 36 -17.57 -17.40 -22.32
CA ALA A 36 -17.29 -18.23 -21.15
C ALA A 36 -15.86 -18.01 -20.61
N TRP A 37 -14.87 -17.88 -21.50
CA TRP A 37 -13.48 -17.56 -21.12
C TRP A 37 -13.36 -16.15 -20.51
N ASP A 38 -14.01 -15.15 -21.11
CA ASP A 38 -14.02 -13.77 -20.61
C ASP A 38 -14.65 -13.69 -19.21
N GLY A 39 -15.78 -14.37 -18.99
CA GLY A 39 -16.42 -14.47 -17.67
C GLY A 39 -15.53 -15.17 -16.63
N SER A 40 -14.87 -16.27 -17.02
CA SER A 40 -13.93 -16.99 -16.16
C SER A 40 -12.73 -16.12 -15.79
N TRP A 41 -12.17 -15.40 -16.75
CA TRP A 41 -11.04 -14.49 -16.53
C TRP A 41 -11.43 -13.33 -15.61
N LYS A 42 -12.56 -12.67 -15.85
CA LYS A 42 -13.09 -11.59 -15.00
C LYS A 42 -13.29 -12.05 -13.55
N ASN A 43 -13.85 -13.25 -13.35
CA ASN A 43 -14.03 -13.81 -12.02
C ASN A 43 -12.68 -14.07 -11.32
N LYS A 44 -11.71 -14.66 -12.04
CA LYS A 44 -10.35 -14.87 -11.50
C LYS A 44 -9.67 -13.55 -11.13
N LEU A 45 -9.81 -12.53 -11.97
CA LEU A 45 -9.25 -11.20 -11.72
C LEU A 45 -9.89 -10.56 -10.49
N ALA A 46 -11.22 -10.58 -10.38
CA ALA A 46 -11.94 -10.06 -9.22
C ALA A 46 -11.49 -10.76 -7.93
N ASN A 47 -11.40 -12.10 -7.95
CA ASN A 47 -10.93 -12.88 -6.81
C ASN A 47 -9.48 -12.53 -6.44
N ALA A 48 -8.59 -12.36 -7.42
CA ALA A 48 -7.21 -11.95 -7.20
C ALA A 48 -7.14 -10.56 -6.53
N HIS A 49 -7.92 -9.59 -7.01
CA HIS A 49 -7.98 -8.26 -6.39
C HIS A 49 -8.54 -8.30 -4.97
N THR A 50 -9.59 -9.08 -4.70
CA THR A 50 -10.13 -9.25 -3.35
C THR A 50 -9.08 -9.85 -2.42
N LYS A 51 -8.38 -10.91 -2.85
CA LYS A 51 -7.30 -11.53 -2.06
C LYS A 51 -6.17 -10.54 -1.79
N LEU A 52 -5.75 -9.79 -2.81
CA LEU A 52 -4.71 -8.78 -2.68
C LEU A 52 -5.10 -7.69 -1.68
N ALA A 53 -6.32 -7.17 -1.77
CA ALA A 53 -6.81 -6.13 -0.87
C ALA A 53 -6.86 -6.63 0.60
N VAL A 54 -7.34 -7.85 0.81
CA VAL A 54 -7.37 -8.46 2.15
C VAL A 54 -5.95 -8.65 2.70
N GLN A 55 -5.06 -9.26 1.91
CA GLN A 55 -3.67 -9.49 2.32
C GLN A 55 -2.92 -8.19 2.56
N SER A 56 -3.13 -7.17 1.73
CA SER A 56 -2.53 -5.85 1.90
C SER A 56 -3.00 -5.18 3.20
N LYS A 57 -4.30 -5.27 3.51
CA LYS A 57 -4.84 -4.76 4.77
C LYS A 57 -4.22 -5.48 5.97
N THR A 58 -4.15 -6.81 5.93
CA THR A 58 -3.52 -7.62 6.98
C THR A 58 -2.06 -7.24 7.17
N LEU A 59 -1.30 -7.10 6.08
CA LEU A 59 0.11 -6.70 6.14
C LEU A 59 0.28 -5.32 6.77
N ASN A 60 -0.55 -4.35 6.41
CA ASN A 60 -0.49 -3.01 6.98
C ASN A 60 -0.78 -3.00 8.49
N THR A 61 -1.71 -3.84 8.96
CA THR A 61 -1.96 -4.01 10.39
C THR A 61 -0.72 -4.59 11.09
N ILE A 62 -0.13 -5.66 10.55
CA ILE A 62 1.07 -6.28 11.11
C ILE A 62 2.22 -5.27 11.19
N LEU A 63 2.48 -4.54 10.10
CA LEU A 63 3.56 -3.54 10.06
C LEU A 63 3.34 -2.41 11.09
N LYS A 64 2.09 -2.03 11.33
CA LYS A 64 1.78 -1.03 12.34
C LYS A 64 2.05 -1.58 13.75
N ASP A 65 1.56 -2.78 14.04
CA ASP A 65 1.78 -3.42 15.34
C ASP A 65 3.27 -3.63 15.61
N ASP A 66 4.03 -4.10 14.61
CA ASP A 66 5.49 -4.26 14.70
C ASP A 66 6.19 -2.91 14.93
N SER A 67 5.73 -1.84 14.26
CA SER A 67 6.28 -0.49 14.47
C SER A 67 6.02 0.03 15.89
N ASP A 68 4.82 -0.20 16.43
CA ASP A 68 4.46 0.21 17.79
C ASP A 68 5.27 -0.60 18.82
N LEU A 69 5.47 -1.90 18.59
CA LEU A 69 6.32 -2.76 19.41
C LEU A 69 7.80 -2.32 19.38
N LEU A 70 8.34 -1.99 18.20
CA LEU A 70 9.71 -1.49 18.07
C LEU A 70 9.90 -0.17 18.81
N LYS A 71 8.92 0.73 18.74
CA LYS A 71 8.94 1.98 19.49
C LYS A 71 8.98 1.72 20.99
N LEU A 72 8.12 0.82 21.49
CA LEU A 72 8.08 0.46 22.91
C LEU A 72 9.40 -0.17 23.37
N LEU A 73 10.00 -1.04 22.53
CA LEU A 73 11.28 -1.67 22.83
C LEU A 73 12.40 -0.64 22.92
N ALA A 74 12.46 0.30 21.97
CA ALA A 74 13.45 1.39 22.01
C ALA A 74 13.29 2.28 23.25
N GLU A 75 12.05 2.61 23.64
CA GLU A 75 11.77 3.37 24.86
C GLU A 75 12.19 2.60 26.12
N SER A 76 11.90 1.30 26.17
CA SER A 76 12.29 0.42 27.27
C SER A 76 13.81 0.27 27.39
N GLU A 77 14.51 0.09 26.27
CA GLU A 77 15.97 0.00 26.23
C GLU A 77 16.63 1.31 26.67
N ALA A 78 16.09 2.45 26.22
CA ALA A 78 16.56 3.77 26.66
C ALA A 78 16.39 3.93 28.17
N ALA A 79 15.23 3.57 28.73
CA ALA A 79 14.98 3.63 30.16
C ALA A 79 15.89 2.69 30.96
N SER A 80 16.10 1.46 30.46
CA SER A 80 17.01 0.48 31.07
C SER A 80 18.46 0.98 31.09
N THR A 81 18.92 1.57 30.00
CA THR A 81 20.27 2.17 29.91
C THR A 81 20.44 3.33 30.89
N GLN A 82 19.44 4.21 30.98
CA GLN A 82 19.45 5.31 31.95
C GLN A 82 19.49 4.78 33.39
N LEU A 83 18.70 3.74 33.70
CA LEU A 83 18.69 3.11 35.01
C LEU A 83 20.04 2.48 35.35
N ALA A 84 20.67 1.79 34.40
CA ALA A 84 21.99 1.20 34.57
C ALA A 84 23.05 2.27 34.89
N ILE A 85 23.02 3.42 34.20
CA ILE A 85 23.90 4.56 34.50
C ILE A 85 23.61 5.13 35.90
N MET A 86 22.34 5.32 36.24
CA MET A 86 21.90 5.86 37.53
C MET A 86 22.26 4.97 38.72
N THR A 87 22.32 3.65 38.51
CA THR A 87 22.57 2.65 39.58
C THR A 87 24.00 2.12 39.62
N LYS A 88 24.84 2.44 38.62
CA LYS A 88 26.24 2.01 38.56
C LYS A 88 27.01 2.37 39.84
N ASN A 89 27.68 1.39 40.47
CA ASN A 89 28.59 1.67 41.58
C ASN A 89 29.83 2.44 41.08
N LEU A 90 30.32 3.39 41.87
CA LEU A 90 31.46 4.25 41.55
C LEU A 90 32.76 3.86 42.29
N ASP A 91 32.69 2.99 43.29
CA ASP A 91 33.82 2.72 44.19
C ASP A 91 35.04 2.11 43.49
N ASP A 92 34.82 1.31 42.44
CA ASP A 92 35.88 0.58 41.70
C ASP A 92 36.25 1.23 40.36
N LEU A 93 35.91 2.52 40.16
CA LEU A 93 36.12 3.23 38.90
C LEU A 93 37.25 4.25 39.00
N ASP A 94 37.93 4.50 37.88
CA ASP A 94 38.92 5.58 37.81
C ASP A 94 38.24 6.97 37.81
N ASP A 95 39.01 8.01 38.16
CA ASP A 95 38.50 9.38 38.29
C ASP A 95 37.75 9.88 37.04
N LYS A 96 38.21 9.50 35.84
CA LYS A 96 37.58 9.93 34.58
C LYS A 96 36.26 9.19 34.35
N GLN A 97 36.21 7.91 34.67
CA GLN A 97 34.97 7.12 34.61
C GLN A 97 33.94 7.65 35.61
N VAL A 98 34.37 7.98 36.82
CA VAL A 98 33.50 8.60 37.85
C VAL A 98 32.94 9.92 37.35
N GLU A 99 33.79 10.81 36.81
CA GLU A 99 33.36 12.10 36.27
C GLU A 99 32.37 11.92 35.10
N PHE A 100 32.65 11.00 34.17
CA PHE A 100 31.77 10.69 33.05
C PHE A 100 30.38 10.23 33.53
N ILE A 101 30.32 9.30 34.49
CA ILE A 101 29.03 8.81 35.00
C ILE A 101 28.27 9.91 35.72
N LYS A 102 28.95 10.72 36.56
CA LYS A 102 28.33 11.88 37.23
C LYS A 102 27.73 12.85 36.21
N LEU A 103 28.45 13.16 35.14
CA LEU A 103 27.97 14.01 34.06
C LEU A 103 26.73 13.42 33.38
N LYS A 104 26.75 12.11 33.08
CA LYS A 104 25.60 11.42 32.48
C LYS A 104 24.38 11.39 33.39
N ARG A 105 24.55 11.17 34.69
CA ARG A 105 23.44 11.25 35.67
C ARG A 105 22.82 12.65 35.71
N SER A 106 23.65 13.68 35.76
CA SER A 106 23.19 15.08 35.73
C SER A 106 22.39 15.39 34.46
N GLN A 107 22.87 14.92 33.30
CA GLN A 107 22.18 15.05 32.02
C GLN A 107 20.80 14.36 32.05
N ILE A 108 20.73 13.11 32.53
CA ILE A 108 19.48 12.35 32.65
C ILE A 108 18.47 13.08 33.53
N ILE A 109 18.88 13.54 34.72
CA ILE A 109 18.01 14.28 35.65
C ILE A 109 17.51 15.57 35.01
N SER A 110 18.38 16.33 34.35
CA SER A 110 18.02 17.59 33.69
C SER A 110 16.98 17.36 32.58
N SER A 111 17.16 16.32 31.76
CA SER A 111 16.18 15.94 30.73
C SER A 111 14.83 15.52 31.33
N LEU A 112 14.84 14.75 32.43
CA LEU A 112 13.59 14.36 33.12
C LEU A 112 12.83 15.57 33.68
N LEU A 113 13.53 16.53 34.28
CA LEU A 113 12.94 17.77 34.79
C LEU A 113 12.37 18.65 33.67
N ALA A 114 13.05 18.73 32.53
CA ALA A 114 12.56 19.46 31.36
C ALA A 114 11.28 18.81 30.81
N ASN A 115 11.25 17.48 30.70
CA ASN A 115 10.07 16.76 30.23
C ASN A 115 8.87 16.91 31.19
N ALA A 116 9.11 16.84 32.50
CA ALA A 116 8.06 17.05 33.51
C ALA A 116 7.52 18.50 33.49
N SER A 117 8.38 19.49 33.24
CA SER A 117 7.96 20.88 33.09
C SER A 117 7.14 21.10 31.82
N SER A 118 7.47 20.40 30.73
CA SER A 118 6.75 20.50 29.46
C SER A 118 5.37 19.83 29.47
N SER A 119 5.13 18.82 30.33
CA SER A 119 3.82 18.14 30.41
C SER A 119 2.80 18.87 31.27
N ASN A 120 3.22 19.89 32.01
CA ASN A 120 2.37 20.63 32.96
C ASN A 120 1.76 21.91 32.38
N THR A 121 1.86 22.15 31.07
CA THR A 121 1.12 23.24 30.42
C THR A 121 -0.31 22.79 30.12
N PRO A 122 -1.33 23.30 30.83
CA PRO A 122 -2.71 23.05 30.41
C PRO A 122 -2.89 23.67 29.02
N SER A 123 -3.30 22.84 28.07
CA SER A 123 -3.72 23.28 26.74
C SER A 123 -4.90 24.22 26.90
N SER A 124 -4.63 25.53 26.91
CA SER A 124 -5.67 26.55 26.88
C SER A 124 -6.24 26.60 25.47
N PHE A 125 -7.40 25.98 25.27
CA PHE A 125 -8.30 26.28 24.15
C PHE A 125 -9.34 27.30 24.61
#